data_AF-C1MVF2-F1
#
_entry.id   AF-C1MVF2-F1
#
_cell.length_a   1.000
_cell.length_b   1.000
_cell.length_c   1.000
_cell.angle_alpha   90.00
_cell.angle_beta   90.00
_cell.angle_gamma   90.00
#
_symmetry.space_group_name_H-M   'P 1'
#
loop_
_entity.id
_entity.type
_entity.pdbx_description
1 polymer ?
#
loop_
_entity_poly.entity_id
_entity_poly.type
_entity_poly.pdbx_seq_one_letter_code
_entity_poly.pdbx_strand_id
1 'polypeptide(L)'
;MSAPASAAPSAPASVAAPPTPGSVAPSAAPPPEQPSASIPPMPPPPRPPTGTFAYPSMPALPLGGPPPEVLVSPEHMHAYAANCRRTLHYAVNGTLLAKRDHILHQIGRLRAKMLEVAHVRGVMERDIQSEASEALQRLASAEALKQMKVQREVDELARHADAINVLAAEVEAVTSAPDAMSSEFLGRYRAMYDACDRLARRSLPEPAEVNALDFEREARVYTAASKERDALSRLLAVKDNMIWTLVEERDAAKEELADAQREIDQLKEELDEMRAAAGQHTVVYAEGAASGEAAELNETAHVEKA
;
A
#
# COMPACT_ATOMS: atom_id res chain seq x y z
N MET A 1 -74.98 22.30 -16.09
CA MET A 1 -74.19 23.52 -15.88
C MET A 1 -74.17 23.81 -14.38
N SER A 2 -73.07 24.39 -13.90
CA SER A 2 -72.79 24.80 -12.51
C SER A 2 -72.04 23.78 -11.66
N ALA A 3 -70.73 24.02 -11.58
CA ALA A 3 -69.85 23.60 -10.49
C ALA A 3 -70.21 24.32 -9.18
N PRO A 4 -69.65 23.87 -8.05
CA PRO A 4 -68.83 24.84 -7.31
C PRO A 4 -67.50 24.28 -6.81
N ALA A 5 -66.54 25.21 -6.74
CA ALA A 5 -65.24 25.11 -6.10
C ALA A 5 -65.34 25.36 -4.59
N SER A 6 -64.34 24.86 -3.84
CA SER A 6 -63.84 25.30 -2.51
C SER A 6 -63.16 24.09 -1.84
N ALA A 7 -62.06 24.11 -1.08
CA ALA A 7 -60.96 25.03 -0.79
C ALA A 7 -59.95 24.16 0.00
N ALA A 8 -58.64 24.40 -0.17
CA ALA A 8 -57.59 23.75 0.62
C ALA A 8 -57.31 24.51 1.93
N PRO A 9 -56.89 23.84 3.01
CA PRO A 9 -56.11 24.45 4.09
C PRO A 9 -54.64 23.96 4.01
N SER A 10 -53.64 24.82 3.78
CA SER A 10 -53.02 25.78 4.72
C SER A 10 -52.22 25.08 5.84
N ALA A 11 -50.90 25.06 5.63
CA ALA A 11 -49.87 24.62 6.57
C ALA A 11 -49.77 25.54 7.80
N PRO A 12 -49.43 25.02 8.99
CA PRO A 12 -49.11 25.86 10.14
C PRO A 12 -47.64 26.31 10.13
N ALA A 13 -47.49 27.58 10.51
CA ALA A 13 -46.28 28.35 10.53
C ALA A 13 -45.28 27.89 11.60
N SER A 14 -44.01 27.95 11.22
CA SER A 14 -42.82 27.84 12.08
C SER A 14 -42.78 29.03 13.05
N VAL A 15 -42.86 28.75 14.35
CA VAL A 15 -42.64 29.72 15.42
C VAL A 15 -41.16 29.71 15.78
N ALA A 16 -40.49 30.81 15.47
CA ALA A 16 -39.12 31.08 15.86
C ALA A 16 -39.01 31.42 17.36
N ALA A 17 -38.16 30.70 18.07
CA ALA A 17 -37.76 30.99 19.46
C ALA A 17 -36.47 31.84 19.49
N PRO A 18 -36.26 32.67 20.53
CA PRO A 18 -35.20 33.69 20.59
C PRO A 18 -33.81 33.12 20.94
N PRO A 19 -32.72 33.82 20.56
CA PRO A 19 -31.36 33.33 20.79
C PRO A 19 -30.88 33.59 22.23
N THR A 20 -30.32 32.55 22.85
CA THR A 20 -29.53 32.63 24.08
C THR A 20 -28.10 33.10 23.78
N PRO A 21 -27.52 34.02 24.57
CA PRO A 21 -26.14 34.44 24.42
C PRO A 21 -25.23 33.56 25.27
N GLY A 22 -24.16 33.04 24.68
CA GLY A 22 -23.05 32.44 25.43
C GLY A 22 -22.69 31.02 25.00
N SER A 23 -21.93 30.92 23.92
CA SER A 23 -20.90 29.88 23.82
C SER A 23 -19.83 30.38 22.86
N VAL A 24 -18.66 30.64 23.43
CA VAL A 24 -17.46 31.08 22.73
C VAL A 24 -17.03 29.97 21.79
N ALA A 25 -17.13 30.22 20.48
CA ALA A 25 -16.56 29.37 19.47
C ALA A 25 -15.02 29.37 19.63
N PRO A 26 -14.34 28.21 19.70
CA PRO A 26 -12.92 28.19 19.40
C PRO A 26 -12.79 28.50 17.91
N SER A 27 -12.17 29.65 17.64
CA SER A 27 -11.65 30.07 16.34
C SER A 27 -11.02 28.88 15.62
N ALA A 28 -11.74 28.33 14.63
CA ALA A 28 -11.19 27.35 13.70
C ALA A 28 -10.12 28.09 12.88
N ALA A 29 -8.87 27.87 13.25
CA ALA A 29 -7.73 28.23 12.41
C ALA A 29 -7.95 27.62 11.02
N PRO A 30 -7.66 28.36 9.94
CA PRO A 30 -7.67 27.77 8.61
C PRO A 30 -6.70 26.57 8.61
N PRO A 31 -7.02 25.47 7.91
CA PRO A 31 -6.11 24.35 7.79
C PRO A 31 -4.77 24.88 7.26
N PRO A 32 -3.62 24.43 7.80
CA PRO A 32 -2.34 24.78 7.21
C PRO A 32 -2.39 24.37 5.75
N GLU A 33 -2.07 25.31 4.85
CA GLU A 33 -1.81 25.02 3.45
C GLU A 33 -0.94 23.76 3.42
N GLN A 34 -1.50 22.68 2.88
CA GLN A 34 -0.71 21.50 2.59
C GLN A 34 0.44 21.99 1.71
N PRO A 35 1.72 21.82 2.11
CA PRO A 35 2.77 21.98 1.13
C PRO A 35 2.44 20.97 0.05
N SER A 36 2.13 21.46 -1.15
CA SER A 36 1.98 20.65 -2.35
C SER A 36 3.04 19.57 -2.27
N ALA A 37 2.61 18.34 -2.02
CA ALA A 37 3.52 17.22 -1.87
C ALA A 37 4.22 17.14 -3.22
N SER A 38 5.42 17.71 -3.26
CA SER A 38 6.35 17.58 -4.35
C SER A 38 6.62 16.08 -4.38
N ILE A 39 5.83 15.39 -5.20
CA ILE A 39 6.04 13.98 -5.53
C ILE A 39 7.52 13.93 -5.89
N PRO A 40 8.36 13.26 -5.07
CA PRO A 40 9.76 13.13 -5.42
C PRO A 40 9.75 12.47 -6.80
N PRO A 41 10.42 13.07 -7.82
CA PRO A 41 10.42 12.50 -9.14
C PRO A 41 10.87 11.05 -9.00
N MET A 42 10.00 10.15 -9.48
CA MET A 42 10.24 8.72 -9.50
C MET A 42 11.67 8.50 -9.99
N PRO A 43 12.52 7.73 -9.28
CA PRO A 43 13.89 7.52 -9.72
C PRO A 43 13.82 7.01 -11.17
N PRO A 44 14.55 7.66 -12.10
CA PRO A 44 14.51 7.23 -13.49
C PRO A 44 14.89 5.75 -13.53
N PRO A 45 14.23 4.95 -14.41
CA PRO A 45 14.58 3.55 -14.55
C PRO A 45 16.10 3.43 -14.75
N PRO A 46 16.76 2.39 -14.19
CA PRO A 46 18.18 2.20 -14.35
C PRO A 46 18.50 2.35 -15.82
N ARG A 47 19.31 3.37 -16.16
CA ARG A 47 19.72 3.58 -17.54
C ARG A 47 20.33 2.26 -18.00
N PRO A 48 19.96 1.75 -19.19
CA PRO A 48 20.71 0.64 -19.77
C PRO A 48 22.18 1.07 -19.74
N PRO A 49 23.12 0.16 -19.41
CA PRO A 49 24.51 0.53 -19.38
C PRO A 49 24.81 1.27 -20.66
N THR A 50 25.20 2.54 -20.55
CA THR A 50 25.97 3.25 -21.57
C THR A 50 27.32 2.56 -21.60
N GLY A 51 27.31 1.28 -21.99
CA GLY A 51 28.37 0.74 -22.78
C GLY A 51 28.37 1.62 -24.00
N THR A 52 29.27 2.59 -24.00
CA THR A 52 29.94 3.04 -25.20
C THR A 52 30.22 1.76 -25.97
N PHE A 53 29.36 1.44 -26.94
CA PHE A 53 29.73 0.51 -27.97
C PHE A 53 30.93 1.19 -28.59
N ALA A 54 32.12 0.79 -28.15
CA ALA A 54 33.35 1.06 -28.85
C ALA A 54 33.11 0.44 -30.22
N TYR A 55 32.66 1.27 -31.16
CA TYR A 55 32.84 0.98 -32.56
C TYR A 55 34.33 0.65 -32.68
N PRO A 56 34.72 -0.51 -33.21
CA PRO A 56 36.12 -0.73 -33.54
C PRO A 56 36.56 0.50 -34.34
N SER A 57 37.58 1.20 -33.85
CA SER A 57 38.07 2.41 -34.50
C SER A 57 38.46 2.01 -35.91
N MET A 58 37.66 2.44 -36.90
CA MET A 58 38.03 2.25 -38.28
C MET A 58 39.35 3.01 -38.47
N PRO A 59 40.41 2.37 -38.99
CA PRO A 59 41.68 3.04 -39.21
C PRO A 59 41.44 4.30 -40.04
N ALA A 60 41.93 5.44 -39.53
CA ALA A 60 41.82 6.73 -40.17
C ALA A 60 42.39 6.65 -41.59
N LEU A 61 41.54 6.82 -42.59
CA LEU A 61 41.97 6.97 -43.97
C LEU A 61 42.65 8.34 -44.13
N PRO A 62 43.85 8.40 -44.72
CA PRO A 62 44.56 9.66 -44.88
C PRO A 62 43.82 10.55 -45.90
N LEU A 63 43.43 11.75 -45.45
CA LEU A 63 43.06 12.86 -46.33
C LEU A 63 44.31 13.30 -47.09
N GLY A 64 44.40 12.98 -48.38
CA GLY A 64 45.50 13.47 -49.22
C GLY A 64 45.51 12.89 -50.64
N GLY A 65 44.84 13.56 -51.57
CA GLY A 65 44.94 13.35 -53.02
C GLY A 65 43.74 12.63 -53.66
N PRO A 66 43.32 13.00 -54.89
CA PRO A 66 42.32 12.22 -55.63
C PRO A 66 42.88 10.82 -55.87
N PRO A 67 42.09 9.75 -55.63
CA PRO A 67 42.58 8.39 -55.85
C PRO A 67 42.93 8.24 -57.34
N PRO A 68 44.00 7.48 -57.68
CA PRO A 68 44.23 7.12 -59.06
C PRO A 68 42.97 6.44 -59.59
N GLU A 69 42.55 6.74 -60.82
CA GLU A 69 41.46 6.06 -61.50
C GLU A 69 41.81 4.57 -61.61
N VAL A 70 41.49 3.81 -60.56
CA VAL A 70 41.46 2.36 -60.59
C VAL A 70 40.37 2.05 -61.59
N LEU A 71 40.77 1.61 -62.79
CA LEU A 71 39.86 0.99 -63.73
C LEU A 71 39.16 -0.14 -62.98
N VAL A 72 37.93 0.15 -62.55
CA VAL A 72 37.12 -0.75 -61.74
C VAL A 72 36.77 -1.92 -62.64
N SER A 73 37.56 -2.99 -62.59
CA SER A 73 37.24 -4.18 -63.36
C SER A 73 35.89 -4.71 -62.86
N PRO A 74 34.99 -5.16 -63.75
CA PRO A 74 33.69 -5.70 -63.37
C PRO A 74 33.77 -6.79 -62.29
N GLU A 75 34.85 -7.56 -62.28
CA GLU A 75 35.14 -8.60 -61.31
C GLU A 75 35.32 -8.06 -59.88
N HIS A 76 35.99 -6.91 -59.71
CA HIS A 76 36.17 -6.27 -58.40
C HIS A 76 34.84 -5.73 -57.84
N MET A 77 33.96 -5.22 -58.69
CA MET A 77 32.61 -4.79 -58.27
C MET A 77 31.74 -5.97 -57.87
N HIS A 78 31.84 -7.09 -58.59
CA HIS A 78 31.15 -8.31 -58.22
C HIS A 78 31.64 -8.87 -56.89
N ALA A 79 32.94 -8.87 -56.63
CA ALA A 79 33.52 -9.30 -55.36
C ALA A 79 33.08 -8.39 -54.19
N TYR A 80 33.08 -7.07 -54.39
CA TYR A 80 32.60 -6.12 -53.38
C TYR A 80 31.11 -6.32 -53.08
N ALA A 81 30.27 -6.43 -54.10
CA ALA A 81 28.83 -6.69 -53.94
C ALA A 81 28.55 -8.02 -53.22
N ALA A 82 29.33 -9.07 -53.51
CA ALA A 82 29.24 -10.36 -52.83
C ALA A 82 29.61 -10.24 -51.34
N ASN A 83 30.67 -9.50 -51.00
CA ASN A 83 31.05 -9.24 -49.61
C ASN A 83 29.99 -8.42 -48.87
N CYS A 84 29.47 -7.34 -49.46
CA CYS A 84 28.37 -6.57 -48.86
C CYS A 84 27.14 -7.44 -48.59
N ARG A 85 26.77 -8.31 -49.54
CA ARG A 85 25.65 -9.25 -49.38
C ARG A 85 25.91 -10.23 -48.22
N ARG A 86 27.14 -10.72 -48.08
CA ARG A 86 27.52 -11.64 -47.00
C ARG A 86 27.48 -10.96 -45.63
N THR A 87 28.01 -9.74 -45.53
CA THR A 87 27.96 -8.94 -44.29
C THR A 87 26.53 -8.63 -43.88
N LEU A 88 25.66 -8.26 -44.82
CA LEU A 88 24.24 -8.06 -44.56
C LEU A 88 23.56 -9.37 -44.11
N HIS A 89 23.87 -10.49 -44.76
CA HIS A 89 23.33 -11.79 -44.37
C HIS A 89 23.70 -12.16 -42.94
N TYR A 90 24.95 -11.91 -42.51
CA TYR A 90 25.36 -12.15 -41.11
C TYR A 90 24.73 -11.16 -40.12
N ALA A 91 24.60 -9.88 -40.49
CA ALA A 91 23.95 -8.90 -39.64
C ALA A 91 22.46 -9.23 -39.42
N VAL A 92 21.76 -9.68 -40.47
CA VAL A 92 20.36 -10.09 -40.35
C VAL A 92 20.24 -11.40 -39.59
N ASN A 93 20.89 -12.45 -40.06
CA ASN A 93 20.67 -13.80 -39.54
C ASN A 93 21.38 -14.09 -38.22
N GLY A 94 22.41 -13.32 -37.87
CA GLY A 94 23.07 -13.40 -36.57
C GLY A 94 22.42 -12.47 -35.55
N THR A 95 22.67 -11.16 -35.67
CA THR A 95 22.36 -10.22 -34.59
C THR A 95 20.89 -9.80 -34.57
N LEU A 96 20.28 -9.50 -35.72
CA LEU A 96 18.89 -9.02 -35.76
C LEU A 96 17.88 -10.12 -35.41
N LEU A 97 18.04 -11.34 -35.93
CA LEU A 97 17.16 -12.45 -35.59
C LEU A 97 17.27 -12.86 -34.12
N ALA A 98 18.49 -12.94 -33.57
CA ALA A 98 18.67 -13.21 -32.14
C ALA A 98 18.01 -12.13 -31.26
N LYS A 99 18.15 -10.85 -31.63
CA LYS A 99 17.48 -9.74 -30.93
C LYS A 99 15.97 -9.82 -31.06
N ARG A 100 15.43 -10.17 -32.23
CA ARG A 100 13.99 -10.40 -32.44
C ARG A 100 13.48 -11.50 -31.51
N ASP A 101 14.16 -12.63 -31.43
CA ASP A 101 13.73 -13.75 -30.60
C ASP A 101 13.77 -13.41 -29.10
N HIS A 102 14.79 -12.64 -28.68
CA HIS A 102 14.83 -12.07 -27.34
C HIS A 102 13.66 -11.14 -27.04
N ILE A 103 13.32 -10.22 -27.96
CA ILE A 103 12.17 -9.32 -27.83
C ILE A 103 10.86 -10.12 -27.76
N LEU A 104 10.68 -11.14 -28.59
CA LEU A 104 9.49 -11.99 -28.57
C LEU A 104 9.36 -12.73 -27.23
N HIS A 105 10.46 -13.23 -26.66
CA HIS A 105 10.46 -13.83 -25.34
C HIS A 105 10.10 -12.82 -24.24
N GLN A 106 10.65 -11.60 -24.28
CA GLN A 106 10.30 -10.52 -23.36
C GLN A 106 8.81 -10.14 -23.46
N ILE A 107 8.26 -10.04 -24.67
CA ILE A 107 6.82 -9.81 -24.90
C ILE A 107 6.00 -10.93 -24.25
N GLY A 108 6.41 -12.19 -24.42
CA GLY A 108 5.76 -13.34 -23.77
C GLY A 108 5.74 -13.21 -22.25
N ARG A 109 6.89 -12.87 -21.64
CA ARG A 109 7.00 -12.63 -20.19
C ARG A 109 6.13 -11.46 -19.71
N LEU A 110 6.09 -10.35 -20.45
CA LEU A 110 5.27 -9.19 -20.09
C LEU A 110 3.78 -9.54 -20.16
N ARG A 111 3.35 -10.29 -21.18
CA ARG A 111 1.96 -10.75 -21.30
C ARG A 111 1.57 -11.68 -20.14
N ALA A 112 2.44 -12.60 -19.72
CA ALA A 112 2.20 -13.43 -18.55
C ALA A 112 2.00 -12.58 -17.28
N LYS A 113 2.90 -11.61 -17.04
CA LYS A 113 2.75 -10.65 -15.93
C LYS A 113 1.46 -9.85 -15.98
N MET A 114 1.02 -9.43 -17.17
CA MET A 114 -0.26 -8.73 -17.31
C MET A 114 -1.44 -9.60 -16.84
N LEU A 115 -1.43 -10.89 -17.15
CA LEU A 115 -2.46 -11.83 -16.70
C LEU A 115 -2.39 -12.06 -15.19
N GLU A 116 -1.20 -12.18 -14.62
CA GLU A 116 -1.00 -12.29 -13.17
C GLU A 116 -1.55 -11.05 -12.44
N VAL A 117 -1.23 -9.84 -12.91
CA VAL A 117 -1.75 -8.60 -12.35
C VAL A 117 -3.27 -8.53 -12.45
N ALA A 118 -3.85 -8.92 -13.59
CA ALA A 118 -5.30 -8.98 -13.76
C ALA A 118 -5.95 -9.99 -12.80
N HIS A 119 -5.32 -11.14 -12.57
CA HIS A 119 -5.79 -12.14 -11.63
C HIS A 119 -5.77 -11.63 -10.19
N VAL A 120 -4.63 -11.08 -9.74
CA VAL A 120 -4.47 -10.50 -8.38
C VAL A 120 -5.50 -9.40 -8.16
N ARG A 121 -5.67 -8.50 -9.15
CA ARG A 121 -6.71 -7.47 -9.10
C ARG A 121 -8.10 -8.07 -8.90
N GLY A 122 -8.47 -9.08 -9.68
CA GLY A 122 -9.78 -9.72 -9.57
C GLY A 122 -10.00 -10.45 -8.24
N VAL A 123 -8.94 -10.95 -7.60
CA VAL A 123 -9.02 -11.50 -6.22
C VAL A 123 -9.27 -10.37 -5.23
N MET A 124 -8.46 -9.31 -5.26
CA MET A 124 -8.61 -8.16 -4.36
C MET A 124 -9.98 -7.48 -4.49
N GLU A 125 -10.51 -7.34 -5.71
CA GLU A 125 -11.85 -6.77 -5.94
C GLU A 125 -12.95 -7.61 -5.26
N ARG A 126 -12.85 -8.94 -5.29
CA ARG A 126 -13.79 -9.84 -4.62
C ARG A 126 -13.69 -9.75 -3.11
N ASP A 127 -12.48 -9.66 -2.57
CA ASP A 127 -12.27 -9.53 -1.13
C ASP A 127 -12.83 -8.20 -0.60
N ILE A 128 -12.56 -7.09 -1.29
CA ILE A 128 -13.10 -5.77 -0.95
C ILE A 128 -14.64 -5.77 -1.00
N GLN A 129 -15.23 -6.39 -2.04
CA GLN A 129 -16.69 -6.51 -2.14
C GLN A 129 -17.27 -7.35 -1.00
N SER A 130 -16.61 -8.46 -0.64
CA SER A 130 -17.01 -9.32 0.47
C SER A 130 -17.01 -8.54 1.80
N GLU A 131 -15.91 -7.86 2.12
CA GLU A 131 -15.79 -7.05 3.34
C GLU A 131 -16.83 -5.92 3.40
N ALA A 132 -17.03 -5.21 2.29
CA ALA A 132 -18.05 -4.15 2.21
C ALA A 132 -19.47 -4.71 2.42
N SER A 133 -19.77 -5.87 1.83
CA SER A 133 -21.08 -6.52 1.99
C SER A 133 -21.33 -6.96 3.43
N GLU A 134 -20.30 -7.47 4.11
CA GLU A 134 -20.37 -7.90 5.51
C GLU A 134 -20.56 -6.70 6.45
N ALA A 135 -19.87 -5.58 6.20
CA ALA A 135 -20.04 -4.34 6.95
C ALA A 135 -21.46 -3.78 6.82
N LEU A 136 -22.02 -3.79 5.60
CA LEU A 136 -23.39 -3.35 5.35
C LEU A 136 -24.42 -4.25 6.02
N GLN A 137 -24.22 -5.57 6.01
CA GLN A 137 -25.09 -6.52 6.69
C GLN A 137 -25.11 -6.31 8.21
N ARG A 138 -23.93 -6.08 8.82
CA ARG A 138 -23.85 -5.76 10.25
C ARG A 138 -24.63 -4.49 10.58
N LEU A 139 -24.44 -3.43 9.80
CA LEU A 139 -25.16 -2.15 9.98
C LEU A 139 -26.68 -2.36 9.86
N ALA A 140 -27.13 -3.02 8.80
CA ALA A 140 -28.56 -3.30 8.56
C ALA A 140 -29.17 -4.17 9.68
N SER A 141 -28.44 -5.16 10.19
CA SER A 141 -28.90 -5.99 11.30
C SER A 141 -29.05 -5.20 12.60
N ALA A 142 -28.10 -4.30 12.88
CA ALA A 142 -28.16 -3.42 14.04
C ALA A 142 -29.33 -2.43 13.94
N GLU A 143 -29.59 -1.93 12.73
CA GLU A 143 -30.73 -1.04 12.45
C GLU A 143 -32.05 -1.76 12.67
N ALA A 144 -32.22 -2.94 12.07
CA ALA A 144 -33.42 -3.75 12.21
C ALA A 144 -33.74 -4.05 13.68
N LEU A 145 -32.73 -4.39 14.49
CA LEU A 145 -32.92 -4.63 15.93
C LEU A 145 -33.41 -3.38 16.68
N LYS A 146 -32.86 -2.20 16.38
CA LYS A 146 -33.30 -0.94 17.00
C LYS A 146 -34.69 -0.53 16.52
N GLN A 147 -34.98 -0.67 15.23
CA GLN A 147 -36.31 -0.43 14.67
C GLN A 147 -37.36 -1.36 15.29
N MET A 148 -37.04 -2.64 15.47
CA MET A 148 -37.95 -3.59 16.14
C MET A 148 -38.27 -3.19 17.58
N LYS A 149 -37.29 -2.70 18.33
CA LYS A 149 -37.51 -2.20 19.71
C LYS A 149 -38.47 -1.01 19.71
N VAL A 150 -38.20 -0.01 18.87
CA VAL A 150 -39.05 1.18 18.74
C VAL A 150 -40.46 0.78 18.29
N GLN A 151 -40.59 -0.09 17.28
CA GLN A 151 -41.88 -0.52 16.77
C GLN A 151 -42.71 -1.25 17.84
N ARG A 152 -42.07 -2.12 18.63
CA ARG A 152 -42.74 -2.82 19.73
C ARG A 152 -43.33 -1.85 20.75
N GLU A 153 -42.62 -0.79 21.08
CA GLU A 153 -43.12 0.23 22.01
C GLU A 153 -44.23 1.08 21.41
N VAL A 154 -44.11 1.45 20.12
CA VAL A 154 -45.19 2.13 19.39
C VAL A 154 -46.46 1.28 19.41
N ASP A 155 -46.35 -0.02 19.13
CA ASP A 155 -47.50 -0.93 19.16
C ASP A 155 -48.10 -1.07 20.56
N GLU A 156 -47.28 -1.05 21.61
CA GLU A 156 -47.74 -1.12 22.99
C GLU A 156 -48.48 0.15 23.42
N LEU A 157 -47.94 1.33 23.08
CA LEU A 157 -48.60 2.62 23.30
C LEU A 157 -49.89 2.76 22.48
N ALA A 158 -49.89 2.28 21.23
CA ALA A 158 -51.08 2.26 20.39
C ALA A 158 -52.21 1.44 21.03
N ARG A 159 -51.89 0.25 21.57
CA ARG A 159 -52.88 -0.56 22.32
C ARG A 159 -53.42 0.16 23.56
N HIS A 160 -52.60 0.97 24.25
CA HIS A 160 -53.07 1.78 25.39
C HIS A 160 -54.02 2.89 24.92
N ALA A 161 -53.67 3.59 23.84
CA ALA A 161 -54.53 4.60 23.24
C ALA A 161 -55.86 4.01 22.76
N ASP A 162 -55.84 2.86 22.08
CA ASP A 162 -57.04 2.17 21.62
C ASP A 162 -57.95 1.75 22.77
N ALA A 163 -57.38 1.20 23.86
CA ALA A 163 -58.15 0.85 25.05
C ALA A 163 -58.84 2.07 25.69
N ILE A 164 -58.17 3.23 25.71
CA ILE A 164 -58.74 4.49 26.19
C ILE A 164 -59.86 4.95 25.26
N ASN A 165 -59.63 4.92 23.94
CA ASN A 165 -60.61 5.36 22.95
C ASN A 165 -61.88 4.51 22.97
N VAL A 166 -61.74 3.18 23.11
CA VAL A 166 -62.89 2.27 23.25
C VAL A 166 -63.68 2.59 24.51
N LEU A 167 -63.03 2.74 25.67
CA LEU A 167 -63.72 3.09 26.91
C LEU A 167 -64.37 4.47 26.84
N ALA A 168 -63.72 5.45 26.21
CA ALA A 168 -64.26 6.79 26.01
C ALA A 168 -65.53 6.75 25.14
N ALA A 169 -65.51 5.98 24.04
CA ALA A 169 -66.66 5.80 23.17
C ALA A 169 -67.83 5.07 23.88
N GLU A 170 -67.53 4.07 24.71
CA GLU A 170 -68.53 3.40 25.55
C GLU A 170 -69.18 4.37 26.54
N VAL A 171 -68.37 5.20 27.21
CA VAL A 171 -68.87 6.23 28.14
C VAL A 171 -69.71 7.26 27.39
N GLU A 172 -69.27 7.74 26.23
CA GLU A 172 -70.00 8.70 25.40
C GLU A 172 -71.35 8.12 24.92
N ALA A 173 -71.36 6.87 24.46
CA ALA A 173 -72.58 6.20 24.01
C ALA A 173 -73.62 6.06 25.11
N VAL A 174 -73.19 5.74 26.34
CA VAL A 174 -74.10 5.57 27.48
C VAL A 174 -74.57 6.93 28.02
N THR A 175 -73.71 7.94 28.02
CA THR A 175 -74.04 9.29 28.53
C THR A 175 -74.88 10.12 27.56
N SER A 176 -74.78 9.86 26.26
CA SER A 176 -75.54 10.57 25.21
C SER A 176 -76.92 9.95 24.92
N ALA A 177 -77.23 8.80 25.51
CA ALA A 177 -78.53 8.15 25.34
C ALA A 177 -79.67 8.96 26.02
N PRO A 178 -80.87 9.05 25.42
CA PRO A 178 -81.99 9.81 25.98
C PRO A 178 -82.47 9.28 27.36
N ASP A 179 -82.16 8.02 27.67
CA ASP A 179 -82.41 7.37 28.97
C ASP A 179 -81.16 7.39 29.90
N ALA A 180 -80.33 8.43 29.83
CA ALA A 180 -79.06 8.55 30.59
C ALA A 180 -79.21 8.46 32.14
N MET A 181 -80.43 8.57 32.67
CA MET A 181 -80.77 8.37 34.10
C MET A 181 -81.46 7.02 34.37
N SER A 182 -81.32 6.06 33.47
CA SER A 182 -81.87 4.70 33.63
C SER A 182 -81.09 3.87 34.66
N SER A 183 -81.75 2.87 35.23
CA SER A 183 -81.10 1.88 36.12
C SER A 183 -79.95 1.13 35.44
N GLU A 184 -79.96 1.05 34.11
CA GLU A 184 -78.91 0.44 33.30
C GLU A 184 -77.60 1.26 33.34
N PHE A 185 -77.69 2.59 33.27
CA PHE A 185 -76.54 3.47 33.46
C PHE A 185 -75.93 3.31 34.85
N LEU A 186 -76.74 3.36 35.91
CA LEU A 186 -76.28 3.21 37.29
C LEU A 186 -75.64 1.83 37.54
N GLY A 187 -76.16 0.77 36.90
CA GLY A 187 -75.59 -0.58 36.95
C GLY A 187 -74.24 -0.71 36.25
N ARG A 188 -74.01 0.03 35.14
CA ARG A 188 -72.75 0.01 34.39
C ARG A 188 -71.73 1.04 34.89
N TYR A 189 -72.17 2.12 35.53
CA TYR A 189 -71.33 3.24 35.98
C TYR A 189 -70.15 2.76 36.81
N ARG A 190 -70.39 1.89 37.81
CA ARG A 190 -69.32 1.38 38.67
C ARG A 190 -68.26 0.59 37.89
N ALA A 191 -68.68 -0.23 36.94
CA ALA A 191 -67.76 -1.01 36.11
C ALA A 191 -66.92 -0.12 35.18
N MET A 192 -67.53 0.91 34.58
CA MET A 192 -66.82 1.89 33.74
C MET A 192 -65.87 2.77 34.57
N TYR A 193 -66.28 3.21 35.76
CA TYR A 193 -65.43 3.99 36.65
C TYR A 193 -64.23 3.17 37.14
N ASP A 194 -64.45 1.92 37.54
CA ASP A 194 -63.37 1.00 37.91
C ASP A 194 -62.44 0.73 36.71
N ALA A 195 -62.95 0.74 35.46
CA ALA A 195 -62.12 0.63 34.26
C ALA A 195 -61.28 1.89 34.02
N CYS A 196 -61.85 3.09 34.22
CA CYS A 196 -61.11 4.35 34.18
C CYS A 196 -59.99 4.37 35.23
N ASP A 197 -60.27 3.98 36.47
CA ASP A 197 -59.27 3.95 37.54
C ASP A 197 -58.17 2.92 37.25
N ARG A 198 -58.51 1.75 36.69
CA ARG A 198 -57.53 0.75 36.24
C ARG A 198 -56.62 1.27 35.12
N LEU A 199 -57.17 1.94 34.11
CA LEU A 199 -56.38 2.51 33.01
C LEU A 199 -55.53 3.69 33.49
N ALA A 200 -56.05 4.53 34.39
CA ALA A 200 -55.33 5.68 34.94
C ALA A 200 -54.16 5.28 35.84
N ARG A 201 -54.28 4.15 36.55
CA ARG A 201 -53.20 3.61 37.40
C ARG A 201 -52.19 2.75 36.66
N ARG A 202 -52.48 2.37 35.41
CA ARG A 202 -51.56 1.59 34.59
C ARG A 202 -50.35 2.45 34.25
N SER A 203 -49.15 1.98 34.63
CA SER A 203 -47.91 2.63 34.25
C SER A 203 -47.71 2.56 32.74
N LEU A 204 -47.31 3.68 32.14
CA LEU A 204 -46.86 3.70 30.76
C LEU A 204 -45.54 2.91 30.64
N PRO A 205 -45.32 2.22 29.50
CA PRO A 205 -44.01 1.65 29.19
C PRO A 205 -42.93 2.73 29.27
N GLU A 206 -41.77 2.39 29.82
CA GLU A 206 -40.61 3.29 29.76
C GLU A 206 -40.18 3.49 28.30
N PRO A 207 -39.81 4.71 27.89
CA PRO A 207 -39.38 4.97 26.53
C PRO A 207 -38.08 4.22 26.23
N ALA A 208 -37.98 3.64 25.02
CA ALA A 208 -36.77 3.01 24.52
C ALA A 208 -35.58 3.94 24.71
N GLU A 209 -34.55 3.46 25.39
CA GLU A 209 -33.21 4.03 25.34
C GLU A 209 -32.56 3.68 23.98
N VAL A 210 -33.14 4.18 22.89
CA VAL A 210 -32.59 4.06 21.54
C VAL A 210 -32.18 5.44 21.10
N ASN A 211 -30.90 5.77 21.28
CA ASN A 211 -30.35 7.04 20.83
C ASN A 211 -29.82 6.90 19.40
N ALA A 212 -30.28 7.77 18.50
CA ALA A 212 -29.75 7.85 17.13
C ALA A 212 -28.24 8.14 17.11
N LEU A 213 -27.74 8.86 18.12
CA LEU A 213 -26.32 9.17 18.27
C LEU A 213 -25.46 7.94 18.60
N ASP A 214 -26.06 6.83 19.04
CA ASP A 214 -25.31 5.60 19.30
C ASP A 214 -24.82 4.97 18.00
N PHE A 215 -25.58 5.09 16.90
CA PHE A 215 -25.10 4.69 15.57
C PHE A 215 -23.93 5.54 15.11
N GLU A 216 -24.01 6.86 15.30
CA GLU A 216 -22.91 7.75 14.94
C GLU A 216 -21.67 7.50 15.79
N ARG A 217 -21.83 7.23 17.08
CA ARG A 217 -20.73 6.85 17.98
C ARG A 217 -20.10 5.53 17.55
N GLU A 218 -20.91 4.52 17.23
CA GLU A 218 -20.43 3.23 16.77
C GLU A 218 -19.68 3.35 15.43
N ALA A 219 -20.21 4.12 14.48
CA ALA A 219 -19.53 4.45 13.23
C ALA A 219 -18.21 5.20 13.46
N ARG A 220 -18.15 6.12 14.44
CA ARG A 220 -16.91 6.80 14.85
C ARG A 220 -15.87 5.83 15.42
N VAL A 221 -16.30 4.82 16.19
CA VAL A 221 -15.40 3.79 16.71
C VAL A 221 -14.81 2.96 15.57
N TYR A 222 -15.63 2.51 14.61
CA TYR A 222 -15.12 1.76 13.46
C TYR A 222 -14.18 2.59 12.59
N THR A 223 -14.49 3.87 12.35
CA THR A 223 -13.59 4.75 11.58
C THR A 223 -12.30 5.07 12.34
N ALA A 224 -12.34 5.19 13.67
CA ALA A 224 -11.14 5.34 14.49
C ALA A 224 -10.26 4.07 14.44
N ALA A 225 -10.85 2.89 14.57
CA ALA A 225 -10.14 1.61 14.46
C ALA A 225 -9.50 1.42 13.07
N SER A 226 -10.18 1.86 12.00
CA SER A 226 -9.59 1.88 10.64
C SER A 226 -8.36 2.77 10.57
N LYS A 227 -8.44 4.00 11.10
CA LYS A 227 -7.30 4.94 11.13
C LYS A 227 -6.13 4.41 11.95
N GLU A 228 -6.41 3.70 13.04
CA GLU A 228 -5.37 3.05 13.86
C GLU A 228 -4.67 1.94 13.08
N ARG A 229 -5.43 1.08 12.37
CA ARG A 229 -4.84 0.08 11.47
C ARG A 229 -3.96 0.72 10.39
N ASP A 230 -4.39 1.82 9.79
CA ASP A 230 -3.59 2.55 8.79
C ASP A 230 -2.29 3.14 9.38
N ALA A 231 -2.34 3.60 10.63
CA ALA A 231 -1.15 4.06 11.34
C ALA A 231 -0.18 2.91 11.63
N LEU A 232 -0.69 1.76 12.10
CA LEU A 232 0.10 0.56 12.35
C LEU A 232 0.73 0.00 11.06
N SER A 233 -0.03 -0.02 9.96
CA SER A 233 0.47 -0.44 8.64
C SER A 233 1.63 0.44 8.16
N ARG A 234 1.52 1.77 8.32
CA ARG A 234 2.62 2.70 8.03
C ARG A 234 3.85 2.45 8.89
N LEU A 235 3.65 2.18 10.18
CA LEU A 235 4.76 1.88 11.10
C LEU A 235 5.46 0.56 10.74
N LEU A 236 4.69 -0.46 10.34
CA LEU A 236 5.24 -1.71 9.84
C LEU A 236 6.06 -1.49 8.56
N ALA A 237 5.55 -0.70 7.60
CA ALA A 237 6.30 -0.37 6.39
C ALA A 237 7.62 0.36 6.69
N VAL A 238 7.64 1.29 7.65
CA VAL A 238 8.88 1.94 8.11
C VAL A 238 9.84 0.91 8.70
N LYS A 239 9.34 0.01 9.57
CA LYS A 239 10.15 -1.05 10.17
C LYS A 239 10.74 -1.98 9.11
N ASP A 240 9.96 -2.37 8.11
CA ASP A 240 10.42 -3.25 7.04
C ASP A 240 11.49 -2.58 6.17
N ASN A 241 11.33 -1.28 5.88
CA ASN A 241 12.39 -0.51 5.22
C ASN A 241 13.67 -0.45 6.06
N MET A 242 13.57 -0.23 7.37
CA MET A 242 14.74 -0.26 8.27
C MET A 242 15.41 -1.63 8.31
N ILE A 243 14.62 -2.71 8.28
CA ILE A 243 15.16 -4.07 8.22
C ILE A 243 15.95 -4.26 6.92
N TRP A 244 15.41 -3.79 5.78
CA TRP A 244 16.11 -3.85 4.51
C TRP A 244 17.42 -3.07 4.52
N THR A 245 17.43 -1.82 5.01
CA THR A 245 18.66 -1.02 5.08
C THR A 245 19.70 -1.68 5.98
N LEU A 246 19.30 -2.22 7.14
CA LEU A 246 20.21 -2.93 8.04
C LEU A 246 20.76 -4.22 7.43
N VAL A 247 19.96 -4.92 6.63
CA VAL A 247 20.40 -6.11 5.88
C VAL A 247 21.43 -5.74 4.82
N GLU A 248 21.19 -4.66 4.06
CA GLU A 248 22.12 -4.13 3.06
C GLU A 248 23.44 -3.67 3.69
N GLU A 249 23.38 -2.87 4.77
CA GLU A 249 24.56 -2.41 5.52
C GLU A 249 25.39 -3.58 6.07
N ARG A 250 24.72 -4.60 6.61
CA ARG A 250 25.38 -5.82 7.11
C ARG A 250 26.08 -6.57 5.97
N ASP A 251 25.44 -6.67 4.81
CA ASP A 251 26.00 -7.42 3.69
C ASP A 251 27.17 -6.65 3.05
N ALA A 252 27.10 -5.32 2.94
CA ALA A 252 28.23 -4.46 2.58
C ALA A 252 29.40 -4.59 3.57
N ALA A 253 29.14 -4.53 4.87
CA ALA A 253 30.18 -4.68 5.89
C ALA A 253 30.86 -6.06 5.85
N LYS A 254 30.13 -7.13 5.49
CA LYS A 254 30.72 -8.46 5.29
C LYS A 254 31.63 -8.51 4.06
N GLU A 255 31.25 -7.83 2.97
CA GLU A 255 32.10 -7.73 1.77
C GLU A 255 33.39 -6.98 2.09
N GLU A 256 33.31 -5.83 2.77
CA GLU A 256 34.49 -5.07 3.22
C GLU A 256 35.42 -5.92 4.11
N LEU A 257 34.85 -6.69 5.03
CA LEU A 257 35.60 -7.57 5.93
C LEU A 257 36.27 -8.72 5.15
N ALA A 258 35.60 -9.26 4.14
CA ALA A 258 36.16 -10.29 3.26
C ALA A 258 37.28 -9.73 2.36
N ASP A 259 37.16 -8.49 1.90
CA ASP A 259 38.20 -7.80 1.12
C ASP A 259 39.44 -7.52 1.98
N ALA A 260 39.25 -6.96 3.18
CA ALA A 260 40.32 -6.71 4.13
C ALA A 260 41.05 -8.01 4.54
N GLN A 261 40.30 -9.11 4.72
CA GLN A 261 40.89 -10.41 5.01
C GLN A 261 41.77 -10.92 3.86
N ARG A 262 41.33 -10.74 2.60
CA ARG A 262 42.14 -11.09 1.42
C ARG A 262 43.42 -10.26 1.32
N GLU A 263 43.35 -8.96 1.59
CA GLU A 263 44.52 -8.08 1.62
C GLU A 263 45.51 -8.48 2.72
N ILE A 264 45.01 -8.80 3.92
CA ILE A 264 45.84 -9.31 5.02
C ILE A 264 46.55 -10.61 4.61
N ASP A 265 45.86 -11.53 3.95
CA ASP A 265 46.45 -12.80 3.55
C ASP A 265 47.50 -12.61 2.44
N GLN A 266 47.29 -11.69 1.48
CA GLN A 266 48.31 -11.30 0.50
C GLN A 266 49.55 -10.68 1.16
N LEU A 267 49.36 -9.74 2.09
CA LEU A 267 50.47 -9.10 2.80
C LEU A 267 51.26 -10.10 3.65
N LYS A 268 50.60 -11.14 4.20
CA LYS A 268 51.30 -12.24 4.90
C LYS A 268 52.16 -13.05 3.93
N GLU A 269 51.63 -13.40 2.76
CA GLU A 269 52.40 -14.10 1.72
C GLU A 269 53.63 -13.29 1.30
N GLU A 270 53.48 -12.00 1.02
CA GLU A 270 54.60 -11.10 0.69
C GLU A 270 55.63 -11.01 1.84
N LEU A 271 55.17 -10.94 3.09
CA LEU A 271 56.06 -10.93 4.27
C LEU A 271 56.84 -12.24 4.40
N ASP A 272 56.19 -13.38 4.14
CA ASP A 272 56.82 -14.70 4.20
C ASP A 272 57.82 -14.89 3.05
N GLU A 273 57.52 -14.39 1.85
CA GLU A 273 58.47 -14.33 0.73
C GLU A 273 59.69 -13.46 1.05
N MET A 274 59.48 -12.26 1.61
CA MET A 274 60.57 -11.40 2.04
C MET A 274 61.42 -12.02 3.15
N ARG A 275 60.79 -12.71 4.12
CA ARG A 275 61.51 -13.46 5.16
C ARG A 275 62.32 -14.60 4.58
N ALA A 276 61.77 -15.34 3.62
CA ALA A 276 62.48 -16.42 2.93
C ALA A 276 63.69 -15.88 2.15
N ALA A 277 63.51 -14.77 1.42
CA ALA A 277 64.59 -14.10 0.68
C ALA A 277 65.69 -13.54 1.62
N ALA A 278 65.30 -12.93 2.74
CA ALA A 278 66.25 -12.46 3.75
C ALA A 278 67.02 -13.63 4.39
N GLY A 279 66.33 -14.75 4.67
CA GLY A 279 66.95 -15.99 5.14
C GLY A 279 67.97 -16.55 4.15
N GLN A 280 67.66 -16.53 2.84
CA GLN A 280 68.61 -16.91 1.79
C GLN A 280 69.81 -15.96 1.71
N HIS A 281 69.59 -14.65 1.84
CA HIS A 281 70.67 -13.67 1.83
C HIS A 281 71.62 -13.84 3.04
N THR A 282 71.11 -14.19 4.22
CA THR A 282 71.96 -14.52 5.37
C THR A 282 72.77 -15.80 5.19
N VAL A 283 72.23 -16.81 4.50
CA VAL A 283 72.97 -18.06 4.19
C VAL A 283 74.08 -17.80 3.17
N VAL A 284 73.84 -16.99 2.14
CA VAL A 284 74.85 -16.64 1.12
C VAL A 284 76.00 -15.83 1.72
N TYR A 285 75.74 -14.93 2.69
CA TYR A 285 76.83 -14.22 3.39
C TYR A 285 77.59 -15.13 4.36
N ALA A 286 76.94 -16.14 4.97
CA ALA A 286 77.61 -17.13 5.80
C ALA A 286 78.53 -18.06 4.97
N GLU A 287 78.10 -18.49 3.78
CA GLU A 287 78.93 -19.29 2.86
C GLU A 287 80.03 -18.46 2.18
N GLY A 288 79.77 -17.18 1.90
CA GLY A 288 80.78 -16.22 1.44
C GLY A 288 81.88 -15.95 2.48
N ALA A 289 81.51 -15.84 3.76
CA ALA A 289 82.47 -15.73 4.86
C ALA A 289 83.27 -17.02 5.07
N ALA A 290 82.62 -18.20 5.01
CA ALA A 290 83.29 -19.49 5.15
C ALA A 290 84.25 -19.81 3.98
N SER A 291 83.95 -19.34 2.76
CA SER A 291 84.86 -19.48 1.61
C SER A 291 86.01 -18.47 1.60
N GLY A 292 85.83 -17.28 2.18
CA GLY A 292 86.92 -16.32 2.42
C GLY A 292 87.91 -16.80 3.49
N GLU A 293 87.40 -17.39 4.57
CA GLU A 293 88.22 -17.94 5.66
C GLU A 293 88.96 -19.24 5.25
N ALA A 294 88.37 -20.03 4.34
CA ALA A 294 89.03 -21.19 3.75
C ALA A 294 90.12 -20.82 2.71
N ALA A 295 90.05 -19.65 2.08
CA ALA A 295 91.07 -19.18 1.14
C ALA A 295 92.34 -18.68 1.87
N GLU A 296 92.20 -18.02 3.03
CA GLU A 296 93.35 -17.57 3.84
C GLU A 296 94.11 -18.73 4.52
N LEU A 297 93.43 -19.86 4.81
CA LEU A 297 94.06 -21.04 5.40
C LEU A 297 94.83 -21.92 4.39
N ASN A 298 94.63 -21.76 3.08
CA ASN A 298 95.35 -22.52 2.06
C ASN A 298 96.65 -21.83 1.60
N GLU A 299 96.80 -20.53 1.85
CA GLU A 299 98.04 -19.79 1.55
C GLU A 299 99.10 -19.95 2.66
N THR A 300 98.68 -20.29 3.89
CA THR A 300 99.58 -20.55 5.03
C THR A 300 100.08 -22.00 5.11
N ALA A 301 99.40 -22.97 4.47
CA ALA A 301 99.78 -24.38 4.52
C ALA A 301 100.95 -24.78 3.60
N HIS A 302 101.38 -23.90 2.67
CA HIS A 302 102.49 -24.20 1.74
C HIS A 302 103.88 -23.74 2.21
N VAL A 303 104.01 -23.10 3.37
CA VAL A 303 105.29 -22.56 3.87
C VAL A 303 105.98 -23.47 4.89
N GLU A 304 105.29 -24.46 5.46
CA GLU A 304 105.80 -25.25 6.60
C GLU A 304 106.12 -26.72 6.26
N LYS A 305 106.84 -26.96 5.15
CA LYS A 305 107.59 -28.21 4.91
C LYS A 305 108.87 -27.91 4.12
N ALA A 306 109.87 -27.37 4.80
CA ALA A 306 111.26 -27.30 4.35
C ALA A 306 112.18 -27.74 5.49
#